data_AF-A0A9P5P8V5-F1
#
_entry.id   AF-A0A9P5P8V5-F1
#
_cell.length_a   1.000
_cell.length_b   1.000
_cell.length_c   1.000
_cell.angle_alpha   90.00
_cell.angle_beta   90.00
_cell.angle_gamma   90.00
#
_symmetry.space_group_name_H-M   'P 1'
#
loop_
_entity.id
_entity.type
_entity.pdbx_description
1 polymer ?
#
loop_
_entity_poly.entity_id
_entity_poly.type
_entity_poly.pdbx_seq_one_letter_code
_entity_poly.pdbx_strand_id
1 'polypeptide(L)'
;IYYQANNGSIVQIAVSNAFTVGQFESTHIEVPPDEVRYNTPLAVAAPTQTSFFVLHIFFFSPDNILSEYFFNGSSFEGGPTCATCITNEGFVGAEGSQMLYAL
;
A
#
# COMPACT_ATOMS: atom_id res chain seq x y z
N ILE A 1 -1.95 9.68 4.67
CA ILE A 1 -1.67 9.93 3.22
C ILE A 1 -0.63 8.92 2.79
N TYR A 2 -0.76 8.32 1.60
CA TYR A 2 0.20 7.34 1.08
C TYR A 2 0.73 7.78 -0.29
N TYR A 3 2.03 7.60 -0.52
CA TYR A 3 2.68 7.93 -1.78
C TYR A 3 3.95 7.10 -1.98
N GLN A 4 4.43 7.03 -3.24
CA GLN A 4 5.73 6.44 -3.56
C GLN A 4 6.82 7.51 -3.47
N ALA A 5 7.82 7.28 -2.62
CA ALA A 5 8.98 8.15 -2.49
C ALA A 5 9.99 7.95 -3.62
N ASN A 6 10.95 8.86 -3.76
CA ASN A 6 11.94 8.83 -4.85
C ASN A 6 12.83 7.58 -4.85
N ASN A 7 13.01 6.94 -3.69
CA ASN A 7 13.72 5.67 -3.55
C ASN A 7 12.86 4.45 -3.94
N GLY A 8 11.60 4.64 -4.34
CA GLY A 8 10.67 3.57 -4.74
C GLY A 8 9.78 3.03 -3.62
N SER A 9 10.08 3.32 -2.35
CA SER A 9 9.29 2.82 -1.21
C SER A 9 7.91 3.46 -1.13
N ILE A 10 6.91 2.75 -0.63
CA ILE A 10 5.62 3.34 -0.28
C ILE A 10 5.68 3.87 1.14
N VAL A 11 5.37 5.16 1.29
CA VAL A 11 5.49 5.91 2.53
C VAL A 11 4.12 6.39 2.98
N GLN A 12 3.84 6.19 4.26
CA GLN A 12 2.74 6.81 4.97
C GLN A 12 3.18 8.12 5.60
N ILE A 13 2.39 9.18 5.40
CA ILE A 13 2.41 10.39 6.23
C ILE A 13 1.14 10.41 7.07
N ALA A 14 1.31 10.44 8.39
CA ALA A 14 0.25 10.68 9.36
C ALA A 14 0.10 12.19 9.59
N VAL A 15 -1.13 12.68 9.48
CA VAL A 15 -1.51 14.05 9.80
C VAL A 15 -2.73 14.03 10.69
N SER A 16 -2.82 15.00 11.61
CA SER A 16 -4.04 15.15 12.41
C SER A 16 -5.23 15.55 11.51
N ASN A 17 -6.44 15.07 11.84
CA ASN A 17 -7.58 15.02 10.91
C ASN A 17 -8.16 16.38 10.46
N ALA A 18 -7.70 17.49 11.04
CA ALA A 18 -8.27 18.80 10.76
C ALA A 18 -7.69 19.33 9.44
N PHE A 19 -8.36 19.18 8.31
CA PHE A 19 -7.84 19.64 7.01
C PHE A 19 -7.38 21.12 6.96
N THR A 20 -7.88 21.96 7.85
CA THR A 20 -7.50 23.38 7.97
C THR A 20 -6.42 23.66 9.02
N VAL A 21 -6.14 22.71 9.91
CA VAL A 21 -5.27 22.90 11.10
C VAL A 21 -4.33 21.71 11.34
N GLY A 22 -4.34 20.75 10.42
CA GLY A 22 -3.71 19.46 10.52
C GLY A 22 -2.21 19.64 10.63
N GLN A 23 -1.60 18.91 11.55
CA GLN A 23 -0.16 18.92 11.75
C GLN A 23 0.42 17.59 11.32
N PHE A 24 1.63 17.65 10.79
CA PHE A 24 2.44 16.47 10.58
C PHE A 24 2.64 15.75 11.92
N GLU A 25 2.32 14.46 11.97
CA GLU A 25 2.51 13.63 13.16
C GLU A 25 3.72 12.71 12.99
N SER A 26 3.76 11.96 11.89
CA SER A 26 4.83 11.00 11.63
C SER A 26 4.93 10.61 10.15
N THR A 27 6.07 9.99 9.83
CA THR A 27 6.35 9.35 8.54
C THR A 27 6.79 7.90 8.80
N HIS A 28 6.23 6.97 8.03
CA HIS A 28 6.58 5.55 8.11
C HIS A 28 6.78 4.96 6.70
N ILE A 29 7.78 4.09 6.55
CA ILE A 29 7.92 3.26 5.35
C ILE A 29 7.06 2.03 5.56
N GLU A 30 5.99 1.90 4.78
CA GLU A 30 5.07 0.76 4.89
C GLU A 30 5.47 -0.39 3.95
N VAL A 31 5.98 -0.04 2.76
CA VAL A 31 6.46 -1.04 1.80
C VAL A 31 7.90 -0.69 1.39
N PRO A 32 8.85 -1.63 1.57
CA PRO A 32 10.24 -1.40 1.22
C PRO A 32 10.41 -1.21 -0.31
N PRO A 33 11.46 -0.49 -0.73
CA PRO A 33 11.64 -0.14 -2.14
C PRO A 33 11.85 -1.35 -3.06
N ASP A 34 12.45 -2.43 -2.54
CA ASP A 34 12.76 -3.63 -3.33
C ASP A 34 11.49 -4.46 -3.68
N GLU A 35 10.36 -4.16 -3.06
CA GLU A 35 9.11 -4.89 -3.24
C GLU A 35 8.10 -4.16 -4.11
N VAL A 36 8.42 -2.93 -4.52
CA VAL A 36 7.51 -2.06 -5.26
C VAL A 36 8.10 -1.69 -6.60
N ARG A 37 7.29 -1.82 -7.66
CA ARG A 37 7.66 -1.26 -8.97
C ARG A 37 7.67 0.26 -8.91
N TYR A 38 8.66 0.89 -9.53
CA TYR A 38 8.67 2.34 -9.69
C TYR A 38 7.49 2.83 -10.54
N ASN A 39 6.92 4.00 -10.20
CA ASN A 39 5.72 4.57 -10.80
C ASN A 39 4.50 3.63 -10.77
N THR A 40 4.38 2.84 -9.71
CA THR A 40 3.23 1.98 -9.51
C THR A 40 1.99 2.81 -9.19
N PRO A 41 0.80 2.49 -9.73
CA PRO A 41 -0.42 3.01 -9.15
C PRO A 41 -0.51 2.55 -7.69
N LEU A 42 -1.17 3.35 -6.85
CA LEU A 42 -1.33 3.06 -5.43
C LEU A 42 -2.80 3.14 -5.05
N ALA A 43 -3.30 2.09 -4.43
CA ALA A 43 -4.66 2.01 -3.90
C ALA A 43 -4.59 1.71 -2.40
N VAL A 44 -5.39 2.41 -1.60
CA VAL A 44 -5.45 2.19 -0.16
C VAL A 44 -6.91 2.10 0.28
N ALA A 45 -7.25 1.01 0.96
CA ALA A 45 -8.58 0.76 1.50
C ALA A 45 -8.50 0.59 3.02
N ALA A 46 -9.34 1.31 3.76
CA ALA A 46 -9.44 1.21 5.21
C ALA A 46 -10.87 0.80 5.59
N PRO A 47 -11.25 -0.48 5.44
CA PRO A 47 -12.57 -0.94 5.85
C PRO A 47 -12.75 -0.70 7.35
N THR A 48 -13.89 -0.11 7.72
CA THR A 48 -14.23 0.14 9.13
C THR A 48 -14.68 -1.16 9.76
N GLN A 49 -13.87 -1.72 10.67
CA GLN A 49 -14.29 -2.75 11.60
C GLN A 49 -14.47 -2.17 13.00
N THR A 50 -15.41 -2.73 13.76
CA THR A 50 -16.02 -2.12 14.96
C THR A 50 -15.08 -1.91 16.15
N SER A 51 -13.85 -2.44 16.12
CA SER A 51 -12.90 -2.34 17.24
C SER A 51 -11.43 -2.12 16.84
N PHE A 52 -11.06 -2.28 15.58
CA PHE A 52 -9.71 -2.01 15.07
C PHE A 52 -9.79 -1.59 13.61
N PHE A 53 -8.92 -0.67 13.19
CA PHE A 53 -8.81 -0.33 11.79
C PHE A 53 -7.99 -1.42 11.09
N VAL A 54 -8.49 -1.89 9.95
CA VAL A 54 -7.72 -2.69 9.00
C VAL A 54 -7.40 -1.77 7.84
N LEU A 55 -6.17 -1.85 7.34
CA LEU A 55 -5.69 -1.06 6.21
C LEU A 55 -5.11 -2.01 5.18
N HIS A 56 -5.49 -1.85 3.92
CA HIS A 56 -4.93 -2.59 2.79
C HIS A 56 -4.27 -1.59 1.84
N ILE A 57 -3.05 -1.91 1.40
CA ILE A 57 -2.24 -1.11 0.49
C ILE A 57 -1.93 -2.00 -0.72
N PHE A 58 -2.47 -1.62 -1.88
CA PHE A 58 -2.34 -2.35 -3.14
C PHE A 58 -1.43 -1.61 -4.11
N PHE A 59 -0.51 -2.36 -4.72
CA PHE A 59 0.48 -1.86 -5.65
C PHE A 59 0.99 -2.99 -6.56
N PHE A 60 1.71 -2.66 -7.63
CA PHE A 60 2.47 -3.65 -8.40
C PHE A 60 3.90 -3.82 -7.89
N SER A 61 4.34 -5.06 -7.73
CA SER A 61 5.74 -5.45 -7.47
C SER A 61 6.62 -5.29 -8.72
N PRO A 62 7.96 -5.36 -8.60
CA PRO A 62 8.87 -5.29 -9.74
C PRO A 62 8.57 -6.31 -10.85
N ASP A 63 8.04 -7.48 -10.47
CA ASP A 63 7.62 -8.55 -11.39
C ASP A 63 6.23 -8.29 -12.01
N ASN A 64 5.69 -7.09 -11.82
CA ASN A 64 4.38 -6.66 -12.33
C ASN A 64 3.22 -7.52 -11.79
N ILE A 65 3.37 -8.05 -10.57
CA ILE A 65 2.31 -8.77 -9.86
C ILE A 65 1.56 -7.79 -8.97
N LEU A 66 0.22 -7.87 -8.96
CA LEU A 66 -0.61 -7.15 -7.99
C LEU A 66 -0.31 -7.68 -6.59
N SER A 67 0.28 -6.83 -5.78
CA SER A 67 0.75 -7.12 -4.44
C SER A 67 0.01 -6.29 -3.41
N GLU A 68 0.01 -6.81 -2.19
CA GLU A 68 -0.64 -6.18 -1.04
C GLU A 68 0.27 -6.20 0.19
N TYR A 69 0.22 -5.09 0.91
CA TYR A 69 0.58 -5.00 2.31
C TYR A 69 -0.67 -4.61 3.09
N PHE A 70 -0.95 -5.27 4.20
CA PHE A 70 -2.11 -4.92 5.02
C PHE A 70 -1.78 -4.87 6.50
N PHE A 71 -2.39 -3.92 7.21
CA PHE A 71 -2.34 -3.82 8.66
C PHE A 71 -3.53 -4.55 9.27
N ASN A 72 -3.25 -5.54 10.11
CA ASN A 72 -4.27 -6.41 10.70
C ASN A 72 -4.83 -5.92 12.06
N GLY A 73 -4.48 -4.70 12.48
CA GLY A 73 -4.78 -4.17 13.83
C GLY A 73 -3.60 -4.24 14.80
N SER A 74 -2.53 -4.98 14.47
CA SER A 74 -1.34 -5.14 15.31
C SER A 74 -0.02 -4.95 14.57
N SER A 75 0.07 -5.44 13.33
CA SER A 75 1.27 -5.33 12.49
C SER A 75 0.90 -5.26 11.02
N PHE A 76 1.83 -4.75 10.22
CA PHE A 76 1.79 -4.91 8.77
C PHE A 76 2.26 -6.32 8.39
N GLU A 77 1.49 -6.95 7.51
CA GLU A 77 1.83 -8.18 6.83
C GLU A 77 1.90 -7.91 5.34
N GLY A 78 2.84 -8.55 4.64
CA GLY A 78 3.05 -8.30 3.23
C GLY A 78 4.20 -9.08 2.64
N GLY A 79 4.46 -8.79 1.38
CA GLY A 79 5.59 -9.26 0.61
C GLY A 79 5.39 -10.58 -0.12
N PRO A 80 6.45 -11.07 -0.82
CA PRO A 80 6.32 -12.13 -1.81
C PRO A 80 5.94 -13.48 -1.21
N THR A 81 6.14 -13.68 0.09
CA THR A 81 5.80 -14.93 0.80
C THR A 81 4.51 -14.82 1.62
N CYS A 82 3.79 -13.70 1.53
CA CYS A 82 2.54 -13.52 2.28
C CYS A 82 1.43 -14.41 1.70
N ALA A 83 1.14 -15.52 2.36
CA ALA A 83 0.15 -16.51 1.91
C ALA A 83 -1.30 -16.01 2.00
N THR A 84 -1.56 -14.99 2.82
CA THR A 84 -2.88 -14.39 3.06
C THR A 84 -3.14 -13.15 2.20
N CYS A 85 -2.11 -12.63 1.53
CA CYS A 85 -2.20 -11.42 0.70
C CYS A 85 -2.61 -11.76 -0.73
N ILE A 86 -3.25 -10.81 -1.42
CA ILE A 86 -3.59 -10.96 -2.85
C ILE A 86 -2.35 -11.22 -3.74
N THR A 87 -1.15 -10.87 -3.27
CA THR A 87 0.13 -11.19 -3.91
C THR A 87 0.22 -12.66 -4.33
N ASN A 88 -0.29 -13.57 -3.49
CA ASN A 88 -0.21 -15.00 -3.71
C ASN A 88 -1.16 -15.51 -4.82
N GLU A 89 -2.15 -14.72 -5.21
CA GLU A 89 -3.02 -15.04 -6.34
C GLU A 89 -2.31 -14.85 -7.69
N GLY A 90 -1.18 -14.13 -7.71
CA GLY A 90 -0.33 -14.04 -8.90
C GLY A 90 -0.95 -13.25 -10.05
N PHE A 91 -1.82 -12.29 -9.78
CA PHE A 91 -2.40 -11.44 -10.82
C PHE A 91 -1.32 -10.58 -11.48
N VAL A 92 -0.93 -10.92 -12.70
CA VAL A 92 0.08 -10.19 -13.47
C VAL A 92 -0.58 -9.06 -14.26
N GLY A 93 -0.04 -7.86 -14.14
CA GLY A 93 -0.46 -6.75 -14.96
C GLY A 93 -0.04 -6.93 -16.42
N ALA A 94 -0.94 -6.72 -17.39
CA ALA A 94 -0.56 -6.70 -18.81
C ALA A 94 0.45 -5.57 -19.11
N GLU A 95 1.53 -5.88 -19.82
CA GLU A 95 2.53 -4.90 -20.24
C GLU A 95 1.89 -3.76 -21.07
N GLY A 96 2.39 -2.54 -20.88
CA GLY A 96 1.91 -1.34 -21.60
C GLY A 96 0.51 -0.86 -21.20
N SER A 97 -0.19 -1.55 -20.29
CA SER A 97 -1.50 -1.11 -19.79
C SER A 97 -1.35 0.00 -18.75
N GLN A 98 -2.16 1.05 -18.88
CA GLN A 98 -2.36 2.00 -17.78
C GLN A 98 -3.28 1.33 -16.75
N MET A 99 -2.69 0.86 -15.66
CA MET A 99 -3.42 0.17 -14.61
C MET A 99 -4.06 1.18 -13.68
N LEU A 100 -5.38 1.24 -13.71
CA LEU A 100 -6.19 2.02 -12.78
C LEU A 100 -6.77 1.05 -11.76
N TYR A 101 -6.58 1.33 -10.47
CA TYR A 101 -7.37 0.66 -9.45
C TYR A 101 -8.78 1.24 -9.44
N ALA A 102 -9.78 0.42 -9.69
CA ALA A 102 -11.16 0.73 -9.35
C ALA A 102 -11.46 0.03 -8.03
N LEU A 103 -11.61 0.82 -6.97
CA LEU A 103 -12.01 0.40 -5.62
C LEU A 103 -13.41 0.90 -5.33
#